data_AF-A0A7S4RF26-F1
#
_entry.id   AF-A0A7S4RF26-F1
#
_cell.length_a   1.000
_cell.length_b   1.000
_cell.length_c   1.000
_cell.angle_alpha   90.00
_cell.angle_beta   90.00
_cell.angle_gamma   90.00
#
_symmetry.space_group_name_H-M   'P 1'
#
loop_
_entity.id
_entity.type
_entity.pdbx_description
1 polymer ?
#
loop_
_entity_poly.entity_id
_entity_poly.type
_entity_poly.pdbx_seq_one_letter_code
_entity_poly.pdbx_strand_id
1 'polypeptide(L)'
;RPPLDDFMAWRDERVFDEIKWYGWFIDYYMEGGLLRDMFTNKITTPLHWNMLMMPTVYTVYELRYDLVVGDDTVVEPTYDPNCALVSHGCEPVKVISAERLVTLDRGPAVGLEIADVLDGKEGMTVISPEARECIWRELIVNKKGLKTFIDRPNTEQEYTFTRGHLEKMVLELDRLIDKYSSVPFVTKETAQALVDLLTEHRALLIEDLAAGRFRRMNKRSASMAPERFQGLE
;
A
#
# COMPACT_ATOMS: atom_id res chain seq x y z
N ARG A 1 20.04 6.31 24.22
CA ARG A 1 19.12 6.75 23.15
C ARG A 1 20.00 7.11 21.95
N PRO A 2 19.69 6.63 20.74
CA PRO A 2 20.46 7.02 19.55
C PRO A 2 20.39 8.54 19.35
N PRO A 3 21.41 9.16 18.72
CA PRO A 3 21.36 10.55 18.32
C PRO A 3 20.13 10.84 17.46
N LEU A 4 19.53 12.04 17.63
CA LEU A 4 18.34 12.44 16.88
C LEU A 4 18.55 12.35 15.37
N ASP A 5 19.74 12.74 14.89
CA ASP A 5 20.07 12.69 13.47
C ASP A 5 20.09 11.26 12.91
N ASP A 6 20.59 10.30 13.68
CA ASP A 6 20.64 8.89 13.26
C ASP A 6 19.23 8.29 13.23
N PHE A 7 18.39 8.66 14.20
CA PHE A 7 16.97 8.30 14.19
C PHE A 7 16.23 8.88 12.98
N MET A 8 16.47 10.16 12.67
CA MET A 8 15.84 10.84 11.52
C MET A 8 16.30 10.23 10.19
N ALA A 9 17.57 9.87 10.05
CA ALA A 9 18.09 9.18 8.86
C ALA A 9 17.47 7.79 8.70
N TRP A 10 17.52 6.96 9.74
CA TRP A 10 16.91 5.63 9.74
C TRP A 10 15.42 5.68 9.40
N ARG A 11 14.67 6.62 10.01
CA ARG A 11 13.23 6.78 9.75
C ARG A 11 12.97 7.15 8.28
N ASP A 12 13.73 8.07 7.72
CA ASP A 12 13.54 8.52 6.34
C ASP A 12 13.85 7.38 5.35
N GLU A 13 14.86 6.55 5.62
CA GLU A 13 15.10 5.31 4.89
C GLU A 13 13.93 4.33 5.01
N ARG A 14 13.33 4.17 6.20
CA ARG A 14 12.17 3.29 6.36
C ARG A 14 10.99 3.73 5.52
N VAL A 15 10.74 5.04 5.42
CA VAL A 15 9.66 5.56 4.58
C VAL A 15 9.85 5.18 3.11
N PHE A 16 11.08 5.23 2.58
CA PHE A 16 11.34 4.81 1.20
C PHE A 16 11.02 3.33 0.95
N ASP A 17 11.38 2.47 1.90
CA ASP A 17 11.09 1.04 1.81
C ASP A 17 9.59 0.76 1.98
N GLU A 18 8.91 1.48 2.88
CA GLU A 18 7.45 1.37 3.07
C GLU A 18 6.67 1.74 1.80
N ILE A 19 7.11 2.77 1.07
CA ILE A 19 6.51 3.14 -0.23
C ILE A 19 6.52 1.93 -1.18
N LYS A 20 7.63 1.20 -1.26
CA LYS A 20 7.75 -0.01 -2.08
C LYS A 20 6.93 -1.17 -1.53
N TRP A 21 6.90 -1.30 -0.21
CA TRP A 21 6.13 -2.35 0.45
C TRP A 21 4.63 -2.26 0.16
N TYR A 22 4.06 -1.05 0.13
CA TYR A 22 2.66 -0.86 -0.24
C TYR A 22 2.36 -1.32 -1.66
N GLY A 23 3.19 -0.94 -2.65
CA GLY A 23 3.00 -1.36 -4.03
C GLY A 23 3.19 -2.87 -4.22
N TRP A 24 4.15 -3.45 -3.52
CA TRP A 24 4.39 -4.90 -3.50
C TRP A 24 3.23 -5.69 -2.90
N PHE A 25 2.63 -5.19 -1.81
CA PHE A 25 1.46 -5.80 -1.20
C PHE A 25 0.25 -5.77 -2.13
N ILE A 26 0.01 -4.64 -2.81
CA ILE A 26 -1.03 -4.53 -3.84
C ILE A 26 -0.79 -5.55 -4.95
N ASP A 27 0.44 -5.63 -5.46
CA ASP A 27 0.83 -6.59 -6.49
C ASP A 27 0.59 -8.03 -6.07
N TYR A 28 0.96 -8.39 -4.84
CA TYR A 28 0.74 -9.72 -4.30
C TYR A 28 -0.74 -10.14 -4.39
N TYR A 29 -1.68 -9.33 -3.89
CA TYR A 29 -3.10 -9.70 -3.93
C TYR A 29 -3.69 -9.60 -5.33
N MET A 30 -3.43 -8.50 -6.06
CA MET A 30 -4.02 -8.30 -7.39
C MET A 30 -3.55 -9.34 -8.42
N GLU A 31 -2.42 -9.98 -8.18
CA GLU A 31 -1.87 -11.06 -9.00
C GLU A 31 -2.06 -12.44 -8.37
N GLY A 32 -2.96 -12.60 -7.40
CA GLY A 32 -3.35 -13.90 -6.87
C GLY A 32 -2.27 -14.61 -6.05
N GLY A 33 -1.39 -13.86 -5.40
CA GLY A 33 -0.30 -14.35 -4.57
C GLY A 33 1.00 -14.62 -5.32
N LEU A 34 1.20 -13.99 -6.49
CA LEU A 34 2.42 -14.12 -7.27
C LEU A 34 3.63 -13.59 -6.48
N LEU A 35 4.69 -14.40 -6.40
CA LEU A 35 5.89 -14.04 -5.68
C LEU A 35 6.73 -13.05 -6.50
N ARG A 36 6.87 -11.83 -5.98
CA ARG A 36 7.72 -10.77 -6.54
C ARG A 36 8.76 -10.28 -5.55
N ASP A 37 9.85 -9.74 -6.06
CA ASP A 37 10.78 -8.98 -5.23
C ASP A 37 10.21 -7.60 -4.90
N MET A 38 10.28 -7.18 -3.64
CA MET A 38 9.70 -5.92 -3.15
C MET A 38 10.39 -4.69 -3.74
N PHE A 39 11.69 -4.78 -4.05
CA PHE A 39 12.47 -3.61 -4.47
C PHE A 39 12.43 -3.40 -5.98
N THR A 40 12.49 -4.48 -6.75
CA THR A 40 12.56 -4.46 -8.22
C THR A 40 11.23 -4.80 -8.90
N ASN A 41 10.28 -5.40 -8.17
CA ASN A 41 9.02 -5.96 -8.68
C ASN A 41 9.19 -7.09 -9.71
N LYS A 42 10.41 -7.63 -9.90
CA LYS A 42 10.66 -8.82 -10.72
C LYS A 42 10.00 -10.05 -10.09
N ILE A 43 9.61 -11.03 -10.90
CA ILE A 43 9.19 -12.35 -10.39
C ILE A 43 10.36 -12.96 -9.63
N THR A 44 10.09 -13.58 -8.48
CA THR A 44 11.15 -14.09 -7.60
C THR A 44 10.95 -15.55 -7.22
N THR A 45 11.98 -16.15 -6.62
CA THR A 45 11.94 -17.53 -6.15
C THR A 45 11.32 -17.63 -4.75
N PRO A 46 10.75 -18.79 -4.34
CA PRO A 46 10.27 -18.99 -2.97
C PRO A 46 11.33 -18.77 -1.90
N LEU A 47 12.59 -19.11 -2.19
CA LEU A 47 13.69 -18.87 -1.27
C LEU A 47 13.87 -17.36 -1.01
N HIS A 48 13.97 -16.58 -2.08
CA HIS A 48 14.15 -15.14 -1.96
C HIS A 48 12.92 -14.47 -1.31
N TRP A 49 11.71 -14.89 -1.67
CA TRP A 49 10.48 -14.43 -1.02
C TRP A 49 10.49 -14.67 0.49
N ASN A 50 10.85 -15.88 0.94
CA ASN A 50 10.92 -16.18 2.36
C ASN A 50 11.94 -15.32 3.10
N MET A 51 13.06 -14.96 2.45
CA MET A 51 14.03 -14.01 3.00
C MET A 51 13.42 -12.61 3.16
N LEU A 52 12.67 -12.12 2.17
CA LEU A 52 11.95 -10.83 2.23
C LEU A 52 10.93 -10.79 3.37
N MET A 53 10.28 -11.92 3.67
CA MET A 53 9.32 -12.06 4.79
C MET A 53 9.99 -12.09 6.18
N MET A 54 11.33 -12.06 6.26
CA MET A 54 12.10 -12.07 7.50
C MET A 54 12.96 -10.78 7.65
N PRO A 55 12.33 -9.59 7.74
CA PRO A 55 13.04 -8.30 7.75
C PRO A 55 13.92 -8.08 8.99
N THR A 56 13.77 -8.89 10.03
CA THR A 56 14.61 -8.84 11.24
C THR A 56 15.86 -9.70 11.14
N VAL A 57 15.96 -10.57 10.12
CA VAL A 57 17.06 -11.52 9.93
C VAL A 57 18.03 -11.05 8.86
N TYR A 58 17.50 -10.50 7.76
CA TYR A 58 18.30 -10.10 6.61
C TYR A 58 18.32 -8.58 6.43
N THR A 59 19.49 -8.05 6.07
CA THR A 59 19.62 -6.67 5.64
C THR A 59 19.14 -6.48 4.21
N VAL A 60 18.75 -5.26 3.84
CA VAL A 60 18.37 -4.91 2.46
C VAL A 60 19.46 -5.28 1.45
N TYR A 61 20.74 -5.19 1.84
CA TYR A 61 21.85 -5.56 0.96
C TYR A 61 21.88 -7.06 0.68
N GLU A 62 21.63 -7.90 1.69
CA GLU A 62 21.57 -9.36 1.55
C GLU A 62 20.33 -9.82 0.78
N LEU A 63 19.28 -9.00 0.73
CA LEU A 63 18.05 -9.21 -0.01
C LEU A 63 18.10 -8.68 -1.45
N ARG A 64 19.27 -8.29 -1.94
CA ARG A 64 19.39 -7.81 -3.31
C ARG A 64 19.10 -8.93 -4.32
N TYR A 65 18.22 -8.65 -5.26
CA TYR A 65 17.80 -9.59 -6.29
C TYR A 65 18.98 -10.21 -7.05
N ASP A 66 19.96 -9.40 -7.44
CA ASP A 66 21.15 -9.84 -8.18
C ASP A 66 22.06 -10.78 -7.38
N LEU A 67 22.04 -10.70 -6.05
CA LEU A 67 22.83 -11.56 -5.18
C LEU A 67 22.14 -12.89 -4.89
N VAL A 68 20.81 -12.89 -4.70
CA VAL A 68 20.06 -14.08 -4.29
C VAL A 68 19.54 -14.88 -5.48
N VAL A 69 19.07 -14.18 -6.53
CA VAL A 69 18.45 -14.79 -7.72
C VAL A 69 19.37 -14.68 -8.93
N GLY A 70 20.04 -13.54 -9.11
CA GLY A 70 20.84 -13.21 -10.29
C GLY A 70 20.00 -12.49 -11.35
N ASP A 71 20.55 -11.40 -11.91
CA ASP A 71 19.80 -10.54 -12.83
C ASP A 71 19.46 -11.19 -14.18
N ASP A 72 20.29 -12.13 -14.63
CA ASP A 72 20.11 -12.87 -15.88
C ASP A 72 19.30 -14.17 -15.70
N THR A 73 18.87 -14.47 -14.48
CA THR A 73 18.11 -15.68 -14.18
C THR A 73 16.66 -15.49 -14.60
N VAL A 74 16.20 -16.32 -15.54
CA VAL A 74 14.77 -16.43 -15.88
C VAL A 74 14.07 -17.22 -14.78
N VAL A 75 13.15 -16.56 -14.08
CA VAL A 75 12.35 -17.16 -13.01
C VAL A 75 10.92 -17.37 -13.51
N GLU A 76 10.45 -18.60 -13.40
CA GLU A 76 9.06 -18.95 -13.72
C GLU A 76 8.09 -18.41 -12.65
N PRO A 77 6.87 -17.96 -13.03
CA PRO A 77 5.85 -17.53 -12.09
C PRO A 77 5.58 -18.59 -11.01
N THR A 78 5.78 -18.22 -9.76
CA THR A 78 5.47 -19.05 -8.58
C THR A 78 4.51 -18.29 -7.68
N TYR A 79 3.54 -18.98 -7.10
CA TYR A 79 2.49 -18.39 -6.25
C TYR A 79 2.62 -18.91 -4.81
N ASP A 80 2.18 -18.11 -3.82
CA ASP A 80 2.14 -18.53 -2.42
C ASP A 80 1.21 -19.76 -2.26
N PRO A 81 1.71 -20.91 -1.76
CA PRO A 81 0.88 -22.09 -1.52
C PRO A 81 -0.32 -21.85 -0.59
N ASN A 82 -0.24 -20.88 0.31
CA ASN A 82 -1.35 -20.54 1.21
C ASN A 82 -2.54 -19.96 0.45
N CYS A 83 -2.35 -19.41 -0.75
CA CYS A 83 -3.45 -18.93 -1.58
C CYS A 83 -4.40 -20.03 -2.03
N ALA A 84 -3.94 -21.29 -2.08
CA ALA A 84 -4.81 -22.43 -2.33
C ALA A 84 -5.75 -22.76 -1.15
N LEU A 85 -5.43 -22.27 0.05
CA LEU A 85 -6.24 -22.43 1.26
C LEU A 85 -7.27 -21.31 1.44
N VAL A 86 -7.12 -20.21 0.71
CA VAL A 86 -8.06 -19.08 0.74
C VAL A 86 -9.23 -19.40 -0.19
N SER A 87 -10.45 -19.30 0.33
CA SER A 87 -11.67 -19.47 -0.46
C SER A 87 -11.68 -18.50 -1.63
N HIS A 88 -11.71 -19.03 -2.86
CA HIS A 88 -11.61 -18.29 -4.13
C HIS A 88 -10.24 -17.69 -4.46
N GLY A 89 -9.18 -18.12 -3.78
CA GLY A 89 -7.81 -17.69 -4.04
C GLY A 89 -7.45 -16.37 -3.34
N CYS A 90 -6.25 -15.85 -3.66
CA CYS A 90 -5.73 -14.61 -3.07
C CYS A 90 -6.12 -13.34 -3.83
N GLU A 91 -6.82 -13.43 -4.97
CA GLU A 91 -7.26 -12.22 -5.65
C GLU A 91 -8.36 -11.51 -4.85
N PRO A 92 -8.32 -10.17 -4.74
CA PRO A 92 -9.34 -9.44 -4.01
C PRO A 92 -10.68 -9.57 -4.75
N VAL A 93 -11.76 -9.77 -3.98
CA VAL A 93 -13.13 -9.75 -4.50
C VAL A 93 -13.67 -8.33 -4.67
N LYS A 94 -13.13 -7.38 -3.91
CA LYS A 94 -13.53 -5.97 -3.90
C LYS A 94 -12.36 -5.10 -3.40
N VAL A 95 -12.25 -3.89 -3.93
CA VAL A 95 -11.31 -2.86 -3.46
C VAL A 95 -12.14 -1.73 -2.85
N ILE A 96 -11.80 -1.34 -1.62
CA ILE A 96 -12.59 -0.42 -0.79
C ILE A 96 -11.66 0.64 -0.21
N SER A 97 -12.09 1.91 -0.20
CA SER A 97 -11.35 3.01 0.42
C SER A 97 -11.93 3.36 1.78
N ALA A 98 -11.07 3.35 2.80
CA ALA A 98 -11.42 3.78 4.15
C ALA A 98 -11.67 5.30 4.21
N GLU A 99 -10.98 6.07 3.38
CA GLU A 99 -11.15 7.51 3.25
C GLU A 99 -12.55 7.84 2.70
N ARG A 100 -12.97 7.17 1.63
CA ARG A 100 -14.32 7.31 1.08
C ARG A 100 -15.40 6.82 2.05
N LEU A 101 -15.11 5.81 2.88
CA LEU A 101 -16.06 5.30 3.88
C LEU A 101 -16.45 6.35 4.94
N VAL A 102 -15.55 7.30 5.25
CA VAL A 102 -15.79 8.31 6.28
C VAL A 102 -16.35 9.63 5.75
N THR A 103 -16.50 9.78 4.42
CA THR A 103 -17.09 11.00 3.85
C THR A 103 -18.62 10.95 3.81
N LEU A 104 -19.26 12.11 3.90
CA LEU A 104 -20.73 12.21 3.92
C LEU A 104 -21.39 11.81 2.59
N ASP A 105 -20.70 12.03 1.48
CA ASP A 105 -21.22 11.83 0.12
C ASP A 105 -21.04 10.39 -0.37
N ARG A 106 -19.91 9.74 -0.07
CA ARG A 106 -19.58 8.38 -0.53
C ARG A 106 -19.72 7.33 0.56
N GLY A 107 -19.59 7.70 1.83
CA GLY A 107 -19.52 6.77 2.95
C GLY A 107 -20.67 5.76 3.03
N PRO A 108 -21.95 6.17 2.91
CA PRO A 108 -23.08 5.24 2.90
C PRO A 108 -22.97 4.18 1.79
N ALA A 109 -22.58 4.57 0.57
CA ALA A 109 -22.44 3.65 -0.56
C ALA A 109 -21.28 2.66 -0.33
N VAL A 110 -20.13 3.14 0.14
CA VAL A 110 -18.99 2.29 0.49
C VAL A 110 -19.35 1.30 1.61
N GLY A 111 -20.13 1.75 2.60
CA GLY A 111 -20.65 0.89 3.67
C GLY A 111 -21.56 -0.23 3.16
N LEU A 112 -22.38 0.06 2.14
CA LEU A 112 -23.20 -0.95 1.47
C LEU A 112 -22.34 -1.97 0.72
N GLU A 113 -21.30 -1.51 0.00
CA GLU A 113 -20.38 -2.41 -0.71
C GLU A 113 -19.69 -3.40 0.24
N ILE A 114 -19.25 -2.93 1.42
CA ILE A 114 -18.69 -3.82 2.46
C ILE A 114 -19.73 -4.85 2.90
N ALA A 115 -20.95 -4.40 3.18
CA ALA A 115 -22.02 -5.27 3.64
C ALA A 115 -22.37 -6.34 2.60
N ASP A 116 -22.41 -5.99 1.31
CA ASP A 116 -22.73 -6.90 0.22
C ASP A 116 -21.63 -7.96 -0.01
N VAL A 117 -20.36 -7.61 0.22
CA VAL A 117 -19.25 -8.59 0.16
C VAL A 117 -19.34 -9.61 1.29
N LEU A 118 -19.82 -9.19 2.45
CA LEU A 118 -19.93 -10.03 3.66
C LEU A 118 -21.25 -10.82 3.70
N ASP A 119 -22.27 -10.39 2.97
CA ASP A 119 -23.59 -11.00 3.03
C ASP A 119 -23.57 -12.46 2.55
N GLY A 120 -24.23 -13.34 3.30
CA GLY A 120 -24.24 -14.78 3.05
C GLY A 120 -22.90 -15.50 3.26
N LYS A 121 -21.84 -14.85 3.78
CA LYS A 121 -20.58 -15.52 4.13
C LYS A 121 -20.71 -16.30 5.44
N GLU A 122 -20.17 -17.52 5.46
CA GLU A 122 -20.19 -18.38 6.63
C GLU A 122 -19.51 -17.69 7.83
N GLY A 123 -20.17 -17.73 8.99
CA GLY A 123 -19.66 -17.12 10.22
C GLY A 123 -19.83 -15.60 10.30
N MET A 124 -20.40 -14.94 9.28
CA MET A 124 -20.67 -13.50 9.29
C MET A 124 -22.18 -13.22 9.37
N THR A 125 -22.58 -12.39 10.34
CA THR A 125 -23.94 -11.85 10.42
C THR A 125 -23.91 -10.38 10.01
N VAL A 126 -24.49 -10.07 8.86
CA VAL A 126 -24.58 -8.69 8.34
C VAL A 126 -25.90 -8.06 8.78
N ILE A 127 -25.85 -6.78 9.16
CA ILE A 127 -27.03 -6.00 9.53
C ILE A 127 -28.01 -5.87 8.34
N SER A 128 -29.31 -5.79 8.64
CA SER A 128 -30.33 -5.73 7.60
C SER A 128 -30.15 -4.50 6.68
N PRO A 129 -30.45 -4.61 5.38
CA PRO A 129 -30.23 -3.54 4.42
C PRO A 129 -30.81 -2.18 4.84
N GLU A 130 -31.99 -2.20 5.45
CA GLU A 130 -32.72 -0.99 5.87
C GLU A 130 -32.04 -0.26 7.03
N ALA A 131 -31.24 -0.97 7.83
CA ALA A 131 -30.53 -0.39 8.98
C ALA A 131 -29.12 0.12 8.62
N ARG A 132 -28.55 -0.27 7.47
CA ARG A 132 -27.14 -0.01 7.13
C ARG A 132 -26.77 1.48 7.13
N GLU A 133 -27.54 2.31 6.42
CA GLU A 133 -27.28 3.76 6.38
C GLU A 133 -27.48 4.41 7.75
N CYS A 134 -28.51 4.01 8.49
CA CYS A 134 -28.79 4.54 9.82
C CYS A 134 -27.61 4.27 10.78
N ILE A 135 -27.11 3.02 10.79
CA ILE A 135 -25.96 2.65 11.60
C ILE A 135 -24.71 3.40 11.15
N TRP A 136 -24.47 3.54 9.84
CA TRP A 136 -23.35 4.32 9.32
C TRP A 136 -23.39 5.77 9.83
N ARG A 137 -24.56 6.44 9.77
CA ARG A 137 -24.74 7.80 10.29
C ARG A 137 -24.45 7.88 11.79
N GLU A 138 -24.96 6.92 12.56
CA GLU A 138 -24.73 6.90 14.01
C GLU A 138 -23.24 6.71 14.37
N LEU A 139 -22.54 5.84 13.64
CA LEU A 139 -21.13 5.55 13.90
C LEU A 139 -20.19 6.64 13.37
N ILE A 140 -20.37 7.06 12.12
CA ILE A 140 -19.43 7.95 11.42
C ILE A 140 -19.75 9.42 11.64
N VAL A 141 -21.03 9.82 11.51
CA VAL A 141 -21.44 11.24 11.60
C VAL A 141 -21.67 11.63 13.05
N ASN A 142 -22.45 10.84 13.79
CA ASN A 142 -22.78 11.12 15.19
C ASN A 142 -21.71 10.63 16.17
N LYS A 143 -20.65 9.97 15.67
CA LYS A 143 -19.51 9.48 16.47
C LYS A 143 -19.92 8.65 17.70
N LYS A 144 -20.98 7.85 17.58
CA LYS A 144 -21.46 6.96 18.65
C LYS A 144 -20.71 5.62 18.71
N GLY A 145 -19.74 5.41 17.82
CA GLY A 145 -18.84 4.26 17.86
C GLY A 145 -17.88 4.29 19.04
N LEU A 146 -17.07 3.23 19.15
CA LEU A 146 -15.95 3.21 20.08
C LEU A 146 -14.98 4.34 19.70
N LYS A 147 -14.59 5.16 20.69
CA LYS A 147 -13.56 6.16 20.48
C LYS A 147 -12.25 5.47 20.13
N THR A 148 -11.75 5.72 18.93
CA THR A 148 -10.46 5.27 18.45
C THR A 148 -9.39 6.33 18.71
N PHE A 149 -8.16 6.08 18.26
CA PHE A 149 -7.10 7.09 18.33
C PHE A 149 -7.42 8.34 17.50
N ILE A 150 -8.22 8.22 16.42
CA ILE A 150 -8.66 9.33 15.56
C ILE A 150 -9.56 10.30 16.34
N ASP A 151 -10.34 9.80 17.30
CA ASP A 151 -11.22 10.63 18.13
C ASP A 151 -10.48 11.36 19.27
N ARG A 152 -9.15 11.20 19.37
CA ARG A 152 -8.33 11.86 20.40
C ARG A 152 -7.86 13.23 19.90
N PRO A 153 -8.27 14.34 20.57
CA PRO A 153 -7.79 15.66 20.20
C PRO A 153 -6.25 15.73 20.31
N ASN A 154 -5.61 16.40 19.35
CA ASN A 154 -4.16 16.66 19.30
C ASN A 154 -3.25 15.43 19.18
N THR A 155 -3.72 14.30 18.66
CA THR A 155 -2.87 13.11 18.43
C THR A 155 -2.37 12.96 17.00
N GLU A 156 -2.95 13.68 16.04
CA GLU A 156 -2.43 13.78 14.68
C GLU A 156 -1.24 14.74 14.69
N GLN A 157 -0.05 14.23 15.07
CA GLN A 157 1.16 14.87 14.59
C GLN A 157 1.21 14.61 13.09
N GLU A 158 0.83 15.62 12.30
CA GLU A 158 1.01 15.58 10.85
C GLU A 158 2.47 15.28 10.54
N TYR A 159 2.73 14.06 10.08
CA TYR A 159 4.04 13.70 9.59
C TYR A 159 4.27 14.43 8.27
N THR A 160 5.14 15.44 8.28
CA THR A 160 5.52 16.11 7.04
C THR A 160 6.53 15.26 6.28
N PHE A 161 6.12 14.74 5.12
CA PHE A 161 7.02 14.03 4.21
C PHE A 161 8.10 14.94 3.63
N THR A 162 9.22 14.36 3.21
CA THR A 162 10.23 15.11 2.44
C THR A 162 9.80 15.15 0.98
N ARG A 163 10.34 16.11 0.21
CA ARG A 163 10.13 16.16 -1.24
C ARG A 163 10.45 14.81 -1.92
N GLY A 164 11.57 14.19 -1.54
CA GLY A 164 11.98 12.91 -2.09
C GLY A 164 11.01 11.77 -1.76
N HIS A 165 10.41 11.77 -0.56
CA HIS A 165 9.36 10.80 -0.23
C HIS A 165 8.14 10.97 -1.13
N LEU A 166 7.65 12.21 -1.29
CA LEU A 166 6.49 12.51 -2.14
C LEU A 166 6.76 12.13 -3.60
N GLU A 167 7.93 12.49 -4.15
CA GLU A 167 8.33 12.11 -5.51
C GLU A 167 8.39 10.58 -5.68
N LYS A 168 8.92 9.84 -4.69
CA LYS A 168 8.94 8.37 -4.74
C LYS A 168 7.55 7.75 -4.60
N MET A 169 6.67 8.32 -3.78
CA MET A 169 5.26 7.90 -3.70
C MET A 169 4.57 8.07 -5.04
N VAL A 170 4.71 9.25 -5.67
CA VAL A 170 4.11 9.52 -6.99
C VAL A 170 4.62 8.52 -8.04
N LEU A 171 5.93 8.24 -8.07
CA LEU A 171 6.50 7.25 -8.99
C LEU A 171 5.96 5.83 -8.76
N GLU A 172 5.74 5.45 -7.50
CA GLU A 172 5.15 4.14 -7.18
C GLU A 172 3.68 4.06 -7.58
N LEU A 173 2.92 5.15 -7.35
CA LEU A 173 1.54 5.26 -7.80
C LEU A 173 1.43 5.21 -9.33
N ASP A 174 2.31 5.92 -10.05
CA ASP A 174 2.40 5.87 -11.51
C ASP A 174 2.62 4.44 -12.00
N ARG A 175 3.59 3.72 -11.40
CA ARG A 175 3.85 2.31 -11.74
C ARG A 175 2.60 1.42 -11.58
N LEU A 176 1.89 1.56 -10.46
CA LEU A 176 0.70 0.76 -10.18
C LEU A 176 -0.46 1.15 -11.11
N ILE A 177 -0.70 2.44 -11.32
CA ILE A 177 -1.71 2.95 -12.25
C ILE A 177 -1.45 2.41 -13.65
N ASP A 178 -0.23 2.53 -14.15
CA ASP A 178 0.14 2.07 -15.49
C ASP A 178 -0.08 0.55 -15.64
N LYS A 179 0.35 -0.23 -14.65
CA LYS A 179 0.18 -1.68 -14.64
C LYS A 179 -1.29 -2.09 -14.63
N TYR A 180 -2.09 -1.56 -13.70
CA TYR A 180 -3.48 -1.97 -13.52
C TYR A 180 -4.46 -1.36 -14.52
N SER A 181 -4.06 -0.30 -15.22
CA SER A 181 -4.78 0.24 -16.37
C SER A 181 -4.48 -0.51 -17.68
N SER A 182 -3.58 -1.50 -17.64
CA SER A 182 -3.12 -2.24 -18.82
C SER A 182 -3.65 -3.68 -18.85
N VAL A 183 -3.52 -4.34 -20.02
CA VAL A 183 -3.81 -5.78 -20.15
C VAL A 183 -2.85 -6.59 -19.27
N PRO A 184 -3.30 -7.63 -18.55
CA PRO A 184 -4.66 -8.21 -18.55
C PRO A 184 -5.64 -7.58 -17.55
N PHE A 185 -5.21 -6.61 -16.74
CA PHE A 185 -5.97 -6.11 -15.59
C PHE A 185 -7.08 -5.12 -15.95
N VAL A 186 -6.95 -4.39 -17.05
CA VAL A 186 -7.86 -3.28 -17.44
C VAL A 186 -9.35 -3.65 -17.47
N THR A 187 -9.68 -4.94 -17.68
CA THR A 187 -11.06 -5.43 -17.72
C THR A 187 -11.59 -5.90 -16.35
N LYS A 188 -10.73 -6.05 -15.34
CA LYS A 188 -11.12 -6.45 -13.98
C LYS A 188 -11.66 -5.23 -13.23
N GLU A 189 -12.88 -5.33 -12.72
CA GLU A 189 -13.52 -4.26 -11.92
C GLU A 189 -12.68 -3.86 -10.70
N THR A 190 -12.00 -4.82 -10.06
CA THR A 190 -11.12 -4.54 -8.91
C THR A 190 -9.89 -3.73 -9.30
N ALA A 191 -9.33 -3.95 -10.50
CA ALA A 191 -8.22 -3.13 -10.99
C ALA A 191 -8.70 -1.72 -11.37
N GLN A 192 -9.87 -1.60 -11.98
CA GLN A 192 -10.47 -0.29 -12.28
C GLN A 192 -10.73 0.53 -11.01
N ALA A 193 -11.30 -0.10 -9.97
CA ALA A 193 -11.52 0.53 -8.67
C ALA A 193 -10.21 0.92 -7.98
N LEU A 194 -9.18 0.07 -8.07
CA LEU A 194 -7.85 0.38 -7.56
C LEU A 194 -7.23 1.59 -8.28
N VAL A 195 -7.25 1.61 -9.61
CA VAL A 195 -6.70 2.71 -10.42
C VAL A 195 -7.39 4.03 -10.09
N ASP A 196 -8.71 4.04 -9.91
CA ASP A 196 -9.48 5.20 -9.50
C ASP A 196 -8.96 5.78 -8.17
N LEU A 197 -8.81 4.92 -7.15
CA LEU A 197 -8.27 5.32 -5.84
C LEU A 197 -6.82 5.82 -5.90
N LEU A 198 -5.96 5.12 -6.65
CA LEU A 198 -4.55 5.51 -6.79
C LEU A 198 -4.42 6.84 -7.54
N THR A 199 -5.29 7.10 -8.52
CA THR A 199 -5.33 8.35 -9.28
C THR A 199 -5.74 9.53 -8.39
N GLU A 200 -6.77 9.36 -7.55
CA GLU A 200 -7.16 10.36 -6.56
C GLU A 200 -6.02 10.65 -5.57
N HIS A 201 -5.38 9.60 -5.03
CA HIS A 201 -4.26 9.76 -4.10
C HIS A 201 -3.08 10.50 -4.77
N ARG A 202 -2.73 10.10 -5.98
CA ARG A 202 -1.65 10.72 -6.75
C ARG A 202 -1.90 12.22 -6.96
N ALA A 203 -3.14 12.62 -7.24
CA ALA A 203 -3.49 14.02 -7.43
C ALA A 203 -3.21 14.86 -6.16
N LEU A 204 -3.54 14.32 -4.97
CA LEU A 204 -3.25 14.96 -3.68
C LEU A 204 -1.74 15.16 -3.46
N LEU A 205 -0.93 14.13 -3.76
CA LEU A 205 0.53 14.22 -3.60
C LEU A 205 1.17 15.22 -4.57
N ILE A 206 0.65 15.30 -5.80
CA ILE A 206 1.08 16.31 -6.78
C ILE A 206 0.74 17.71 -6.31
N GLU A 207 -0.42 17.89 -5.69
CA GLU A 207 -0.81 19.18 -5.09
C GLU A 207 0.14 19.56 -3.96
N ASP A 208 0.48 18.63 -3.06
CA ASP A 208 1.44 18.86 -1.97
C ASP A 208 2.83 19.23 -2.49
N LEU A 209 3.30 18.57 -3.55
CA LEU A 209 4.55 18.91 -4.23
C LEU A 209 4.51 20.32 -4.83
N ALA A 210 3.42 20.68 -5.51
CA ALA A 210 3.26 21.99 -6.13
C ALA A 210 3.14 23.11 -5.09
N ALA A 211 2.44 22.85 -3.98
CA ALA A 211 2.25 23.79 -2.88
C ALA A 211 3.47 23.91 -1.95
N GLY A 212 4.48 23.05 -2.11
CA GLY A 212 5.67 23.05 -1.25
C GLY A 212 5.41 22.52 0.16
N ARG A 213 4.37 21.71 0.35
CA ARG A 213 3.97 21.15 1.66
C ARG A 213 4.84 19.94 2.03
N PHE A 214 6.15 20.16 2.14
CA PHE A 214 7.12 19.13 2.52
C PHE A 214 8.25 19.68 3.37
N ARG A 215 8.87 18.83 4.17
CA ARG A 215 10.06 19.19 4.96
C ARG A 215 11.35 18.97 4.16
N ARG A 216 12.42 19.67 4.53
CA ARG A 216 13.76 19.42 3.99
C ARG A 216 14.37 18.15 4.60
N MET A 217 15.10 17.38 3.79
CA MET A 217 15.91 16.26 4.27
C MET A 217 17.08 16.77 5.12
N ASN A 218 17.47 15.98 6.13
CA ASN A 218 18.70 16.22 6.88
C ASN A 218 19.93 15.89 6.01
N LYS A 219 21.08 16.54 6.25
CA LYS A 219 22.32 16.36 5.47
C LYS A 219 22.82 14.91 5.42
N ARG A 220 22.65 14.13 6.51
CA ARG A 220 23.01 12.70 6.54
C ARG A 220 22.07 11.82 5.71
N SER A 221 20.76 12.09 5.75
CA SER A 221 19.79 11.42 4.87
C SER A 221 20.02 11.80 3.40
N ALA A 222 20.43 13.04 3.14
CA ALA A 222 20.69 13.56 1.81
C ALA A 222 21.94 12.96 1.14
N SER A 223 22.93 12.46 1.90
CA SER A 223 24.08 11.74 1.34
C SER A 223 23.76 10.30 0.95
N MET A 224 22.67 9.70 1.48
CA MET A 224 22.29 8.32 1.19
C MET A 224 21.15 8.21 0.16
N ALA A 225 20.38 9.28 -0.06
CA ALA A 225 19.27 9.32 -1.00
C ALA A 225 19.64 9.33 -2.52
N PRO A 226 20.79 9.86 -3.00
CA PRO A 226 21.06 9.94 -4.44
C PRO A 226 21.96 8.82 -4.98
N GLU A 227 22.85 8.21 -4.18
CA GLU A 227 23.85 7.28 -4.72
C GLU A 227 23.34 5.85 -4.97
N ARG A 228 22.17 5.45 -4.43
CA ARG A 228 21.59 4.11 -4.65
C ARG A 228 20.57 4.01 -5.79
N PHE A 229 20.22 5.13 -6.44
CA PHE A 229 19.20 5.16 -7.50
C PHE A 229 19.68 5.76 -8.84
N GLN A 230 20.94 6.17 -8.96
CA GLN A 230 21.56 6.62 -10.22
C GLN A 230 22.30 5.48 -10.95
N GLY A 231 21.65 4.32 -11.09
CA GLY A 231 22.20 3.14 -11.77
C GLY A 231 21.26 2.57 -12.83
N LEU A 232 20.59 3.44 -13.60
CA LEU A 232 19.85 3.07 -14.81
C LEU A 232 20.02 4.19 -15.85
N GLU A 233 21.20 4.23 -16.47
CA GLU A 233 21.41 4.53 -17.89
C GLU A 233 22.38 3.49 -18.45
#